data_AF-A0A6H0CWQ9-F1
#
_entry.id   AF-A0A6H0CWQ9-F1
#
_cell.length_a   1.000
_cell.length_b   1.000
_cell.length_c   1.000
_cell.angle_alpha   90.00
_cell.angle_beta   90.00
_cell.angle_gamma   90.00
#
_symmetry.space_group_name_H-M   'P 1'
#
loop_
_entity.id
_entity.type
_entity.pdbx_description
1 polymer ?
#
loop_
_entity_poly.entity_id
_entity_poly.type
_entity_poly.pdbx_seq_one_letter_code
_entity_poly.pdbx_strand_id
1 'polypeptide(L)'
;MPLYAKQFFTEQLRLTDGTVIGDSYYSAPTPGSPLRLRIDFARTIRVGEYDGLRLQILHTEQGVLDSLILTFAAHGTLRSRDDALDRHPGDDGYAVIRDWSERDEPPWQGAATTKLRQAIEQYTALWFPQTAKQQLKQSHDALSPARRPATEAPNGLWLTDPDFRTRLHGATVRVLDVLADCLDDDFRLIQALDGARHQADELLGVPQAFGALAEAQAAAQIVGGDIGSPFDPAIARALVLLDQRPVEEQEQAVRTALRRLTLTTRSHAPTAPRPPAPLPPSTGRTR
;
A
#
# COMPACT_ATOMS: atom_id res chain seq x y z
N MET A 1 20.30 0.12 5.64
CA MET A 1 19.49 0.27 6.87
C MET A 1 18.07 0.68 6.50
N PRO A 2 17.04 0.42 7.33
CA PRO A 2 15.68 0.85 7.02
C PRO A 2 15.57 2.39 7.04
N LEU A 3 14.78 2.96 6.12
CA LEU A 3 14.48 4.41 6.11
C LEU A 3 13.61 4.87 7.29
N TYR A 4 13.14 3.91 8.10
CA TYR A 4 12.15 4.15 9.15
C TYR A 4 10.90 4.86 8.60
N ALA A 5 10.47 4.48 7.38
CA ALA A 5 9.41 5.15 6.65
C ALA A 5 8.12 5.31 7.46
N LYS A 6 7.74 4.29 8.24
CA LYS A 6 6.58 4.38 9.14
C LYS A 6 6.71 5.56 10.10
N GLN A 7 7.81 5.62 10.85
CA GLN A 7 8.08 6.71 11.79
C GLN A 7 8.16 8.07 11.07
N PHE A 8 8.81 8.12 9.90
CA PHE A 8 8.88 9.34 9.11
C PHE A 8 7.50 9.87 8.72
N PHE A 9 6.62 9.03 8.16
CA PHE A 9 5.30 9.48 7.72
C PHE A 9 4.34 9.73 8.90
N THR A 10 4.34 8.89 9.94
CA THR A 10 3.36 8.99 11.04
C THR A 10 3.78 9.92 12.17
N GLU A 11 5.07 9.99 12.49
CA GLU A 11 5.59 10.77 13.62
C GLU A 11 6.18 12.10 13.15
N GLN A 12 7.01 12.06 12.11
CA GLN A 12 7.71 13.25 11.61
C GLN A 12 6.83 14.13 10.72
N LEU A 13 6.14 13.55 9.73
CA LEU A 13 5.18 14.27 8.88
C LEU A 13 3.78 14.33 9.49
N ARG A 14 3.45 13.43 10.43
CA ARG A 14 2.15 13.35 11.09
C ARG A 14 0.98 13.20 10.11
N LEU A 15 1.18 12.36 9.10
CA LEU A 15 0.10 11.95 8.18
C LEU A 15 -0.72 10.86 8.85
N THR A 16 -2.01 11.12 9.09
CA THR A 16 -2.89 10.22 9.87
C THR A 16 -3.89 9.45 9.02
N ASP A 17 -4.15 9.91 7.80
CA ASP A 17 -5.31 9.46 7.01
C ASP A 17 -4.93 8.33 6.04
N GLY A 18 -3.98 7.47 6.44
CA GLY A 18 -3.40 6.47 5.57
C GLY A 18 -2.56 5.44 6.32
N THR A 19 -1.87 4.61 5.56
CA THR A 19 -1.03 3.52 6.07
C THR A 19 0.33 3.53 5.38
N VAL A 20 1.35 3.00 6.06
CA VAL A 20 2.69 2.87 5.51
C VAL A 20 2.97 1.41 5.22
N ILE A 21 3.45 1.16 4.01
CA ILE A 21 3.70 -0.14 3.43
C ILE A 21 5.11 -0.10 2.83
N GLY A 22 6.03 -0.88 3.38
CA GLY A 22 7.45 -0.76 3.04
C GLY A 22 7.94 0.68 3.27
N ASP A 23 8.48 1.29 2.22
CA ASP A 23 8.96 2.68 2.24
C ASP A 23 7.95 3.71 1.68
N SER A 24 6.70 3.28 1.52
CA SER A 24 5.65 4.04 0.83
C SER A 24 4.46 4.32 1.74
N TYR A 25 3.98 5.55 1.76
CA TYR A 25 2.71 5.92 2.39
C TYR A 25 1.58 5.84 1.37
N TYR A 26 0.46 5.25 1.77
CA TYR A 26 -0.75 5.12 0.96
C TYR A 26 -1.94 5.71 1.71
N SER A 27 -2.75 6.48 1.02
CA SER A 27 -3.99 7.05 1.55
C SER A 27 -5.13 6.96 0.54
N ALA A 28 -6.35 6.89 1.06
CA ALA A 28 -7.59 7.06 0.32
C ALA A 28 -8.32 8.30 0.87
N PRO A 29 -7.88 9.52 0.53
CA PRO A 29 -8.36 10.74 1.18
C PRO A 29 -9.88 10.93 1.06
N THR A 30 -10.48 10.48 -0.04
CA THR A 30 -11.94 10.45 -0.21
C THR A 30 -12.43 9.00 -0.21
N PRO A 31 -13.17 8.55 0.83
CA PRO A 31 -13.72 7.21 0.88
C PRO A 31 -14.57 6.89 -0.35
N GLY A 32 -14.40 5.70 -0.93
CA GLY A 32 -15.14 5.25 -2.13
C GLY A 32 -14.74 5.92 -3.44
N SER A 33 -13.84 6.92 -3.43
CA SER A 33 -13.25 7.44 -4.68
C SER A 33 -12.39 6.35 -5.35
N PRO A 34 -12.20 6.35 -6.69
CA PRO A 34 -11.18 5.53 -7.34
C PRO A 34 -9.76 6.12 -7.20
N LEU A 35 -9.63 7.34 -6.68
CA LEU A 35 -8.35 8.02 -6.52
C LEU A 35 -7.66 7.65 -5.20
N ARG A 36 -6.35 7.44 -5.27
CA ARG A 36 -5.47 7.15 -4.12
C ARG A 36 -4.27 8.08 -4.16
N LEU A 37 -3.75 8.40 -2.98
CA LEU A 37 -2.48 9.08 -2.84
C LEU A 37 -1.42 8.05 -2.44
N ARG A 38 -0.31 8.02 -3.17
CA ARG A 38 0.90 7.30 -2.80
C ARG A 38 2.04 8.30 -2.61
N ILE A 39 2.84 8.14 -1.57
CA ILE A 39 4.02 8.95 -1.30
C ILE A 39 5.21 8.03 -1.08
N ASP A 40 6.24 8.18 -1.89
CA ASP A 40 7.50 7.43 -1.79
C ASP A 40 8.67 8.38 -1.52
N PHE A 41 9.79 7.85 -1.02
CA PHE A 41 11.06 8.57 -1.08
C PHE A 41 11.54 8.67 -2.53
N ALA A 42 11.84 9.88 -3.00
CA ALA A 42 12.33 10.14 -4.35
C ALA A 42 13.82 9.79 -4.41
N ARG A 43 14.16 8.73 -5.15
CA ARG A 43 15.54 8.31 -5.38
C ARG A 43 16.29 9.30 -6.26
N THR A 44 17.55 9.52 -5.93
CA THR A 44 18.52 10.18 -6.82
C THR A 44 19.15 9.16 -7.78
N ILE A 45 20.15 9.60 -8.55
CA ILE A 45 21.01 8.72 -9.35
C ILE A 45 21.85 7.77 -8.49
N ARG A 46 22.00 8.04 -7.18
CA ARG A 46 22.77 7.21 -6.25
C ARG A 46 21.84 6.25 -5.54
N VAL A 47 22.17 4.96 -5.61
CA VAL A 47 21.41 3.88 -4.95
C VAL A 47 21.31 4.17 -3.47
N GLY A 48 20.08 4.24 -2.94
CA GLY A 48 19.68 4.44 -1.53
C GLY A 48 19.75 5.90 -1.02
N GLU A 49 20.01 6.85 -1.92
CA GLU A 49 20.03 8.28 -1.62
C GLU A 49 18.76 8.91 -2.16
N TYR A 50 18.12 9.72 -1.30
CA TYR A 50 16.81 10.29 -1.55
C TYR A 50 16.85 11.79 -1.30
N ASP A 51 16.41 12.58 -2.28
CA ASP A 51 16.45 14.06 -2.23
C ASP A 51 15.08 14.68 -2.02
N GLY A 52 14.03 13.88 -1.84
CA GLY A 52 12.68 14.35 -1.63
C GLY A 52 11.64 13.27 -1.46
N LEU A 53 10.39 13.66 -1.62
CA LEU A 53 9.24 12.77 -1.66
C LEU A 53 8.57 12.83 -3.03
N ARG A 54 8.27 11.68 -3.61
CA ARG A 54 7.45 11.54 -4.81
C ARG A 54 6.01 11.29 -4.40
N LEU A 55 5.13 12.22 -4.73
CA LEU A 55 3.69 12.10 -4.56
C LEU A 55 3.10 11.62 -5.87
N GLN A 56 2.20 10.64 -5.81
CA GLN A 56 1.51 10.10 -6.97
C GLN A 56 0.02 10.01 -6.71
N ILE A 57 -0.77 10.47 -7.67
CA ILE A 57 -2.22 10.25 -7.72
C ILE A 57 -2.46 9.01 -8.56
N LEU A 58 -3.02 7.99 -7.93
CA LEU A 58 -3.33 6.73 -8.58
C LEU A 58 -4.83 6.62 -8.81
N HIS A 59 -5.23 6.17 -9.99
CA HIS A 59 -6.56 5.66 -10.28
C HIS A 59 -6.54 4.14 -10.21
N THR A 60 -7.54 3.53 -9.56
CA THR A 60 -7.65 2.07 -9.41
C THR A 60 -7.72 1.29 -10.73
N GLU A 61 -7.98 1.98 -11.84
CA GLU A 61 -8.01 1.39 -13.20
C GLU A 61 -6.92 1.91 -14.14
N GLN A 62 -6.58 3.20 -14.04
CA GLN A 62 -5.71 3.86 -15.03
C GLN A 62 -4.26 3.94 -14.55
N GLY A 63 -3.98 3.53 -13.30
CA GLY A 63 -2.64 3.64 -12.73
C GLY A 63 -2.31 5.07 -12.33
N VAL A 64 -1.08 5.51 -12.59
CA VAL A 64 -0.62 6.85 -12.20
C VAL A 64 -1.26 7.89 -13.10
N LEU A 65 -2.05 8.81 -12.53
CA LEU A 65 -2.61 9.96 -13.25
C LEU A 65 -1.70 11.17 -13.20
N ASP A 66 -1.04 11.39 -12.06
CA ASP A 66 -0.16 12.53 -11.84
C ASP A 66 0.96 12.16 -10.86
N SER A 67 2.10 12.85 -10.99
CA SER A 67 3.28 12.64 -10.15
C SER A 67 4.02 13.95 -9.94
N LEU A 68 4.33 14.25 -8.68
CA LEU A 68 5.11 15.43 -8.27
C LEU A 68 6.25 15.02 -7.34
N ILE A 69 7.42 15.66 -7.48
CA ILE A 69 8.53 15.49 -6.54
C ILE A 69 8.67 16.75 -5.69
N LEU A 70 8.58 16.59 -4.37
CA LEU A 70 8.86 17.62 -3.38
C LEU A 70 10.25 17.40 -2.82
N THR A 71 11.24 18.15 -3.32
CA THR A 71 12.63 18.03 -2.86
C THR A 71 12.79 18.56 -1.43
N PHE A 72 13.64 17.92 -0.63
CA PHE A 72 13.98 18.35 0.72
C PHE A 72 14.67 19.72 0.72
N ALA A 73 15.49 20.00 -0.28
CA ALA A 73 16.16 21.29 -0.45
C ALA A 73 15.15 22.44 -0.59
N ALA A 74 14.19 22.32 -1.51
CA ALA A 74 13.18 23.37 -1.75
C ALA A 74 12.29 23.63 -0.52
N HIS A 75 12.10 22.62 0.32
CA HIS A 75 11.27 22.72 1.52
C HIS A 75 12.09 22.97 2.79
N GLY A 76 13.41 23.14 2.69
CA GLY A 76 14.31 23.36 3.82
C GLY A 76 14.27 22.23 4.84
N THR A 77 13.94 21.01 4.41
CA THR A 77 13.67 19.88 5.31
C THR A 77 14.88 19.50 6.12
N LEU A 78 16.07 19.55 5.54
CA LEU A 78 17.31 19.13 6.21
C LEU A 78 18.22 20.33 6.52
N ARG A 79 17.70 21.56 6.40
CA ARG A 79 18.48 22.79 6.53
C ARG A 79 19.25 22.88 7.84
N SER A 80 18.57 22.70 8.98
CA SER A 80 19.23 22.77 10.30
C SER A 80 20.33 21.72 10.48
N ARG A 81 20.14 20.53 9.91
CA ARG A 81 21.14 19.45 9.92
C ARG A 81 22.34 19.81 9.04
N ASP A 82 22.07 20.29 7.84
CA ASP A 82 23.10 20.63 6.87
C ASP A 82 23.91 21.85 7.32
N ASP A 83 23.26 22.87 7.89
CA ASP A 83 23.91 24.03 8.52
C ASP A 83 24.83 23.59 9.68
N ALA A 84 24.41 22.62 10.51
CA ALA A 84 25.22 22.09 11.61
C ALA A 84 26.42 21.25 11.16
N LEU A 85 26.38 20.75 9.92
CA LEU A 85 27.44 19.95 9.30
C LEU A 85 28.27 20.76 8.28
N ASP A 86 28.04 22.08 8.19
CA ASP A 86 28.67 22.99 7.22
C ASP A 86 28.50 22.54 5.76
N ARG A 87 27.34 21.95 5.44
CA ARG A 87 27.00 21.47 4.09
C ARG A 87 26.19 22.50 3.31
N HIS A 88 26.59 22.70 2.07
CA HIS A 88 26.04 23.69 1.16
C HIS A 88 25.49 23.05 -0.12
N PRO A 89 24.62 23.76 -0.87
CA PRO A 89 24.19 23.31 -2.18
C PRO A 89 25.39 22.97 -3.09
N GLY A 90 25.41 21.74 -3.60
CA GLY A 90 26.50 21.21 -4.42
C GLY A 90 27.44 20.26 -3.65
N ASP A 91 27.43 20.30 -2.32
CA ASP A 91 28.20 19.38 -1.50
C ASP A 91 27.59 17.98 -1.50
N ASP A 92 28.46 16.98 -1.31
CA ASP A 92 28.01 15.61 -1.13
C ASP A 92 27.14 15.46 0.12
N GLY A 93 25.95 14.87 -0.04
CA GLY A 93 25.04 14.64 1.07
C GLY A 93 24.23 15.88 1.50
N TYR A 94 24.31 16.99 0.76
CA TYR A 94 23.45 18.16 0.98
C TYR A 94 21.98 17.84 0.66
N ALA A 95 21.08 18.17 1.59
CA ALA A 95 19.63 18.03 1.44
C ALA A 95 19.14 16.63 1.00
N VAL A 96 19.87 15.57 1.34
CA VAL A 96 19.48 14.18 1.07
C VAL A 96 19.39 13.33 2.33
N ILE A 97 18.62 12.24 2.22
CA ILE A 97 18.56 11.13 3.16
C ILE A 97 19.32 9.96 2.52
N ARG A 98 20.15 9.26 3.30
CA ARG A 98 20.87 8.06 2.86
C ARG A 98 20.44 6.87 3.72
N ASP A 99 20.12 5.75 3.09
CA ASP A 99 19.75 4.53 3.80
C ASP A 99 20.95 3.68 4.25
N TRP A 100 22.19 4.07 3.91
CA TRP A 100 23.45 3.44 4.38
C TRP A 100 24.18 4.27 5.46
N SER A 101 23.45 4.80 6.43
CA SER A 101 24.06 5.42 7.61
C SER A 101 24.82 4.38 8.46
N GLU A 102 26.03 4.72 8.92
CA GLU A 102 26.75 3.96 9.97
C GLU A 102 26.20 4.21 11.38
N ARG A 103 25.32 5.20 11.53
CA ARG A 103 24.68 5.56 12.81
C ARG A 103 23.33 4.85 12.93
N ASP A 104 23.03 4.36 14.13
CA ASP A 104 21.74 3.74 14.50
C ASP A 104 20.56 4.74 14.55
N GLU A 105 20.80 6.01 14.27
CA GLU A 105 19.77 7.05 14.25
C GLU A 105 18.97 7.06 12.94
N PRO A 106 17.69 7.46 12.96
CA PRO A 106 16.92 7.66 11.74
C PRO A 106 17.64 8.66 10.81
N PRO A 107 17.73 8.38 9.49
CA PRO A 107 18.57 9.17 8.58
C PRO A 107 18.02 10.59 8.29
N TRP A 108 16.80 10.87 8.76
CA TRP A 108 16.11 12.16 8.72
C TRP A 108 16.10 12.87 10.09
N GLN A 109 16.90 12.42 11.06
CA GLN A 109 17.02 13.09 12.36
C GLN A 109 17.35 14.58 12.19
N GLY A 110 16.61 15.44 12.88
CA GLY A 110 16.72 16.90 12.77
C GLY A 110 15.96 17.53 11.58
N ALA A 111 15.16 16.75 10.85
CA ALA A 111 14.40 17.28 9.72
C ALA A 111 13.25 18.22 10.14
N ALA A 112 13.19 19.41 9.56
CA ALA A 112 12.07 20.33 9.67
C ALA A 112 11.00 20.02 8.60
N THR A 113 9.95 19.29 8.96
CA THR A 113 8.95 18.78 8.00
C THR A 113 7.75 19.68 7.76
N THR A 114 7.60 20.81 8.47
CA THR A 114 6.40 21.67 8.39
C THR A 114 6.08 22.13 6.97
N LYS A 115 7.07 22.67 6.23
CA LYS A 115 6.86 23.14 4.86
C LYS A 115 6.56 21.99 3.89
N LEU A 116 7.24 20.86 4.08
CA LEU A 116 7.03 19.66 3.28
C LEU A 116 5.62 19.11 3.47
N ARG A 117 5.14 19.04 4.72
CA ARG A 117 3.77 18.66 5.06
C ARG A 117 2.75 19.59 4.42
N GLN A 118 2.93 20.90 4.52
CA GLN A 118 2.03 21.88 3.91
C GLN A 118 1.94 21.71 2.39
N ALA A 119 3.07 21.43 1.72
CA ALA A 119 3.07 21.16 0.28
C ALA A 119 2.33 19.87 -0.08
N ILE A 120 2.47 18.81 0.73
CA ILE A 120 1.67 17.57 0.57
C ILE A 120 0.18 17.87 0.72
N GLU A 121 -0.22 18.62 1.74
CA GLU A 121 -1.62 18.99 1.99
C GLU A 121 -2.20 19.82 0.84
N GLN A 122 -1.44 20.79 0.32
CA GLN A 122 -1.84 21.60 -0.84
C GLN A 122 -2.03 20.75 -2.10
N TYR A 123 -1.06 19.88 -2.41
CA TYR A 123 -1.18 18.98 -3.55
C TYR A 123 -2.37 18.03 -3.40
N THR A 124 -2.59 17.49 -2.20
CA THR A 124 -3.74 16.62 -1.91
C THR A 124 -5.05 17.38 -2.06
N ALA A 125 -5.14 18.64 -1.62
CA ALA A 125 -6.36 19.43 -1.74
C ALA A 125 -6.77 19.72 -3.20
N LEU A 126 -5.81 19.79 -4.13
CA LEU A 126 -6.08 19.95 -5.57
C LEU A 126 -6.83 18.74 -6.15
N TRP A 127 -6.42 17.53 -5.76
CA TRP A 127 -6.98 16.28 -6.28
C TRP A 127 -8.16 15.75 -5.46
N PHE A 128 -8.23 16.12 -4.19
CA PHE A 128 -9.26 15.69 -3.24
C PHE A 128 -9.90 16.91 -2.56
N PRO A 129 -10.76 17.67 -3.28
CA PRO A 129 -11.34 18.91 -2.74
C PRO A 129 -12.33 18.69 -1.59
N GLN A 130 -12.89 17.48 -1.45
CA GLN A 130 -13.81 17.14 -0.36
C GLN A 130 -13.09 17.02 1.00
N THR A 131 -11.82 16.59 1.01
CA THR A 131 -11.00 16.52 2.23
C THR A 131 -10.75 17.89 2.84
N ALA A 132 -10.49 18.92 2.02
CA ALA A 132 -10.32 20.29 2.50
C ALA A 132 -11.58 20.82 3.23
N LYS A 133 -12.78 20.48 2.72
CA LYS A 133 -14.05 20.87 3.36
C LYS A 133 -14.29 20.16 4.70
N GLN A 134 -13.85 18.92 4.84
CA GLN A 134 -13.97 18.17 6.08
C GLN A 134 -12.97 18.65 7.14
N GLN A 135 -11.73 18.97 6.75
CA GLN A 135 -10.74 19.56 7.66
C GLN A 135 -11.18 20.92 8.19
N LEU A 136 -11.75 21.79 7.33
CA LEU A 136 -12.33 23.08 7.75
C LEU A 136 -13.48 22.92 8.76
N LYS A 137 -14.35 21.91 8.60
CA LYS A 137 -15.38 21.58 9.59
C LYS A 137 -14.78 21.08 10.91
N GLN A 138 -13.77 20.22 10.86
CA GLN A 138 -13.09 19.70 12.05
C GLN A 138 -12.33 20.78 12.84
N SER A 139 -11.78 21.80 12.17
CA SER A 139 -11.17 22.96 12.82
C SER A 139 -12.20 23.83 13.54
N HIS A 140 -13.44 23.91 13.04
CA HIS A 140 -14.54 24.65 13.67
C HIS A 140 -15.12 23.92 14.88
N ASP A 141 -15.14 22.58 14.87
CA ASP A 141 -15.61 21.74 15.99
C ASP A 141 -14.54 21.50 17.08
N ALA A 142 -13.28 21.88 16.84
CA ALA A 142 -12.18 21.71 17.79
C ALA A 142 -12.28 22.57 19.08
N LEU A 143 -13.33 23.39 19.22
CA LEU A 143 -13.64 24.18 20.41
C LEU A 143 -14.60 23.51 21.40
N SER A 144 -15.02 22.26 21.16
CA SER A 144 -15.84 21.48 22.11
C SER A 144 -15.11 20.22 22.60
N PRO A 145 -14.93 20.02 23.93
CA PRO A 145 -14.32 18.80 24.46
C PRO A 145 -15.39 17.71 24.57
N ALA A 146 -15.77 17.13 23.42
CA ALA A 146 -16.54 15.90 23.38
C ALA A 146 -15.68 14.79 22.75
N ARG A 147 -15.45 13.76 23.55
CA ARG A 147 -14.75 12.50 23.26
C ARG A 147 -15.03 12.02 21.84
N ARG A 148 -14.05 12.18 20.93
CA ARG A 148 -14.11 11.52 19.62
C ARG A 148 -14.06 10.01 19.86
N PRO A 149 -14.99 9.20 19.33
CA PRO A 149 -14.77 7.77 19.26
C PRO A 149 -13.51 7.56 18.43
N ALA A 150 -12.59 6.73 18.93
CA ALA A 150 -11.49 6.22 18.13
C ALA A 150 -12.11 5.60 16.89
N THR A 151 -12.00 6.29 15.75
CA THR A 151 -12.24 5.65 14.47
C THR A 151 -11.07 4.70 14.36
N GLU A 152 -11.32 3.42 14.65
CA GLU A 152 -10.41 2.33 14.31
C GLU A 152 -9.95 2.62 12.89
N ALA A 153 -8.68 2.99 12.74
CA ALA A 153 -8.03 2.87 11.44
C ALA A 153 -8.27 1.41 11.06
N PRO A 154 -9.01 1.13 9.96
CA PRO A 154 -9.45 -0.22 9.71
C PRO A 154 -8.22 -1.08 9.55
N ASN A 155 -8.04 -1.99 10.52
CA ASN A 155 -7.18 -3.14 10.37
C ASN A 155 -7.62 -3.85 9.08
N GLY A 156 -6.72 -3.88 8.08
CA GLY A 156 -6.88 -4.69 6.88
C GLY A 156 -7.47 -3.95 5.67
N LEU A 157 -6.57 -3.38 4.87
CA LEU A 157 -6.77 -2.79 3.53
C LEU A 157 -7.34 -1.36 3.48
N TRP A 158 -6.44 -0.41 3.16
CA TRP A 158 -6.71 0.94 2.64
C TRP A 158 -7.49 0.95 1.30
N LEU A 159 -7.80 -0.24 0.78
CA LEU A 159 -8.63 -0.46 -0.38
C LEU A 159 -10.07 -0.69 0.06
N THR A 160 -10.81 0.40 0.19
CA THR A 160 -12.26 0.34 0.46
C THR A 160 -13.08 0.10 -0.82
N ASP A 161 -12.45 0.17 -1.99
CA ASP A 161 -13.06 -0.04 -3.30
C ASP A 161 -13.29 -1.56 -3.56
N PRO A 162 -14.55 -2.02 -3.64
CA PRO A 162 -14.87 -3.43 -3.83
C PRO A 162 -14.44 -3.98 -5.20
N ASP A 163 -14.47 -3.16 -6.25
CA ASP A 163 -14.09 -3.57 -7.60
C ASP A 163 -12.58 -3.76 -7.69
N PHE A 164 -11.82 -2.83 -7.11
CA PHE A 164 -10.38 -2.99 -7.01
C PHE A 164 -10.00 -4.21 -6.15
N ARG A 165 -10.69 -4.44 -5.03
CA ARG A 165 -10.45 -5.66 -4.21
C ARG A 165 -10.69 -6.94 -5.01
N THR A 166 -11.71 -6.96 -5.85
CA THR A 166 -12.00 -8.10 -6.74
C THR A 166 -10.88 -8.30 -7.76
N ARG A 167 -10.40 -7.22 -8.38
CA ARG A 167 -9.26 -7.28 -9.30
C ARG A 167 -7.97 -7.71 -8.61
N LEU A 168 -7.67 -7.17 -7.43
CA LEU A 168 -6.50 -7.54 -6.64
C LEU A 168 -6.55 -9.00 -6.18
N HIS A 169 -7.73 -9.51 -5.81
CA HIS A 169 -7.93 -10.93 -5.53
C HIS A 169 -7.67 -11.78 -6.78
N GLY A 170 -8.23 -11.41 -7.93
CA GLY A 170 -7.96 -12.07 -9.21
C GLY A 170 -6.47 -12.05 -9.59
N ALA A 171 -5.81 -10.91 -9.41
CA ALA A 171 -4.37 -10.76 -9.58
C ALA A 171 -3.59 -11.70 -8.65
N THR A 172 -3.95 -11.75 -7.36
CA THR A 172 -3.31 -12.65 -6.38
C THR A 172 -3.43 -14.11 -6.80
N VAL A 173 -4.61 -14.53 -7.27
CA VAL A 173 -4.83 -15.89 -7.77
C VAL A 173 -3.93 -16.17 -8.97
N ARG A 174 -3.83 -15.24 -9.93
CA ARG A 174 -2.94 -15.38 -11.10
C ARG A 174 -1.46 -15.45 -10.73
N VAL A 175 -1.01 -14.62 -9.77
CA VAL A 175 0.37 -14.69 -9.25
C VAL A 175 0.64 -16.09 -8.71
N LEU A 176 -0.24 -16.62 -7.85
CA LEU A 176 -0.05 -17.95 -7.27
C LEU A 176 -0.13 -19.07 -8.31
N ASP A 177 -0.93 -18.92 -9.36
CA ASP A 177 -1.03 -19.87 -10.47
C ASP A 177 0.30 -19.90 -11.25
N VAL A 178 0.83 -18.74 -11.65
CA VAL A 178 2.14 -18.63 -12.32
C VAL A 178 3.26 -19.19 -11.44
N LEU A 179 3.28 -18.83 -10.16
CA LEU A 179 4.27 -19.32 -9.20
C LEU A 179 4.22 -20.85 -9.02
N ALA A 180 3.05 -21.48 -9.16
CA ALA A 180 2.94 -22.93 -8.98
C ALA A 180 3.64 -23.74 -10.08
N ASP A 181 3.93 -23.10 -11.22
CA ASP A 181 4.50 -23.73 -12.41
C ASP A 181 5.90 -23.21 -12.77
N CYS A 182 6.38 -22.12 -12.12
CA CYS A 182 7.64 -21.48 -12.47
C CYS A 182 8.79 -21.66 -11.47
N LEU A 183 8.54 -22.29 -10.31
CA LEU A 183 9.59 -22.48 -9.31
C LEU A 183 10.51 -23.63 -9.71
N ASP A 184 11.81 -23.39 -9.63
CA ASP A 184 12.85 -24.39 -9.79
C ASP A 184 14.08 -24.02 -8.93
N ASP A 185 15.14 -24.82 -9.01
CA ASP A 185 16.37 -24.58 -8.21
C ASP A 185 17.07 -23.26 -8.57
N ASP A 186 16.89 -22.77 -9.80
CA ASP A 186 17.50 -21.53 -10.31
C ASP A 186 16.57 -20.31 -10.16
N PHE A 187 15.27 -20.53 -9.95
CA PHE A 187 14.24 -19.50 -9.83
C PHE A 187 13.33 -19.73 -8.62
N ARG A 188 13.76 -19.18 -7.48
CA ARG A 188 13.13 -19.43 -6.17
C ARG A 188 12.00 -18.45 -5.87
N LEU A 189 11.24 -18.75 -4.82
CA LEU A 189 10.00 -18.07 -4.46
C LEU A 189 10.10 -16.54 -4.37
N ILE A 190 11.13 -16.01 -3.70
CA ILE A 190 11.28 -14.55 -3.56
C ILE A 190 11.54 -13.89 -4.91
N GLN A 191 12.39 -14.49 -5.75
CA GLN A 191 12.68 -13.97 -7.09
C GLN A 191 11.42 -14.00 -7.97
N ALA A 192 10.65 -15.07 -7.88
CA ALA A 192 9.44 -15.23 -8.65
C ALA A 192 8.33 -14.24 -8.22
N LEU A 193 8.20 -13.96 -6.92
CA LEU A 193 7.31 -12.91 -6.40
C LEU A 193 7.74 -11.51 -6.86
N ASP A 194 9.04 -11.20 -6.80
CA ASP A 194 9.56 -9.93 -7.30
C ASP A 194 9.35 -9.78 -8.82
N GLY A 195 9.49 -10.87 -9.58
CA GLY A 195 9.15 -10.89 -11.01
C GLY A 195 7.67 -10.54 -11.26
N ALA A 196 6.76 -11.16 -10.51
CA ALA A 196 5.32 -10.91 -10.63
C ALA A 196 4.92 -9.46 -10.33
N ARG A 197 5.60 -8.81 -9.38
CA ARG A 197 5.42 -7.37 -9.08
C ARG A 197 5.66 -6.50 -10.31
N HIS A 198 6.71 -6.78 -11.08
CA HIS A 198 7.12 -5.93 -12.20
C HIS A 198 6.24 -6.12 -13.45
N GLN A 199 5.51 -7.23 -13.54
CA GLN A 199 4.65 -7.63 -14.66
C GLN A 199 3.15 -7.48 -14.36
N ALA A 200 2.80 -6.61 -13.41
CA ALA A 200 1.46 -6.55 -12.86
C ALA A 200 0.38 -6.04 -13.84
N ASP A 201 0.75 -5.13 -14.74
CA ASP A 201 -0.15 -4.62 -15.78
C ASP A 201 -0.45 -5.67 -16.86
N GLU A 202 0.58 -6.32 -17.38
CA GLU A 202 0.46 -7.30 -18.45
C GLU A 202 -0.17 -8.63 -17.98
N LEU A 203 0.27 -9.16 -16.83
CA LEU A 203 -0.16 -10.48 -16.36
C LEU A 203 -1.40 -10.43 -15.46
N LEU A 204 -1.51 -9.39 -14.62
CA LEU A 204 -2.43 -9.41 -13.49
C LEU A 204 -3.66 -8.51 -13.70
N GLY A 205 -3.66 -7.68 -14.74
CA GLY A 205 -4.78 -6.77 -15.03
C GLY A 205 -4.98 -5.70 -13.94
N VAL A 206 -3.91 -5.40 -13.19
CA VAL A 206 -3.87 -4.29 -12.23
C VAL A 206 -2.74 -3.35 -12.64
N PRO A 207 -2.90 -2.01 -12.51
CA PRO A 207 -1.84 -1.11 -12.92
C PRO A 207 -0.52 -1.39 -12.20
N GLN A 208 0.61 -1.24 -12.90
CA GLN A 208 1.96 -1.56 -12.38
C GLN A 208 2.26 -0.91 -11.03
N ALA A 209 1.71 0.29 -10.77
CA ALA A 209 1.83 1.00 -9.49
C ALA A 209 1.31 0.21 -8.27
N PHE A 210 0.45 -0.80 -8.49
CA PHE A 210 -0.10 -1.71 -7.48
C PHE A 210 0.56 -3.09 -7.48
N GLY A 211 1.62 -3.32 -8.27
CA GLY A 211 2.31 -4.62 -8.33
C GLY A 211 2.84 -5.09 -6.98
N ALA A 212 3.41 -4.18 -6.18
CA ALA A 212 3.91 -4.50 -4.83
C ALA A 212 2.79 -4.94 -3.87
N LEU A 213 1.56 -4.53 -4.14
CA LEU A 213 0.40 -4.92 -3.36
C LEU A 213 -0.10 -6.31 -3.76
N ALA A 214 -0.09 -6.64 -5.05
CA ALA A 214 -0.37 -7.99 -5.52
C ALA A 214 0.66 -8.99 -4.99
N GLU A 215 1.95 -8.63 -5.04
CA GLU A 215 3.05 -9.40 -4.47
C GLU A 215 2.86 -9.66 -2.97
N ALA A 216 2.68 -8.60 -2.18
CA ALA A 216 2.52 -8.75 -0.73
C ALA A 216 1.27 -9.56 -0.35
N GLN A 217 0.19 -9.40 -1.10
CA GLN A 217 -1.01 -10.21 -0.89
C GLN A 217 -0.76 -11.69 -1.23
N ALA A 218 -0.03 -11.99 -2.30
CA ALA A 218 0.38 -13.36 -2.61
C ALA A 218 1.29 -13.94 -1.52
N ALA A 219 2.31 -13.19 -1.10
CA ALA A 219 3.22 -13.59 -0.02
C ALA A 219 2.48 -13.92 1.29
N ALA A 220 1.53 -13.08 1.69
CA ALA A 220 0.69 -13.30 2.87
C ALA A 220 -0.10 -14.61 2.76
N GLN A 221 -0.65 -14.88 1.57
CA GLN A 221 -1.43 -16.08 1.30
C GLN A 221 -0.57 -17.35 1.29
N ILE A 222 0.67 -17.27 0.81
CA ILE A 222 1.64 -18.37 0.81
C ILE A 222 2.03 -18.74 2.23
N VAL A 223 2.49 -17.77 3.03
CA VAL A 223 2.89 -17.97 4.43
C VAL A 223 1.72 -18.50 5.26
N GLY A 224 0.51 -17.98 5.02
CA GLY A 224 -0.69 -18.36 5.76
C GLY A 224 -0.75 -17.78 7.17
N GLY A 225 -1.95 -17.77 7.74
CA GLY A 225 -2.25 -17.26 9.08
C GLY A 225 -3.19 -16.04 9.07
N ASP A 226 -3.84 -15.77 10.20
CA ASP A 226 -4.65 -14.55 10.44
C ASP A 226 -3.75 -13.32 10.62
N ILE A 227 -2.86 -13.09 9.65
CA ILE A 227 -1.97 -11.93 9.68
C ILE A 227 -2.75 -10.76 9.08
N GLY A 228 -3.13 -9.81 9.93
CA GLY A 228 -4.08 -8.75 9.56
C GLY A 228 -3.62 -7.86 8.39
N SER A 229 -2.31 -7.71 8.17
CA SER A 229 -1.75 -6.91 7.06
C SER A 229 -0.83 -7.75 6.18
N PRO A 230 -0.97 -7.73 4.85
CA PRO A 230 -0.05 -8.42 3.94
C PRO A 230 1.39 -7.87 3.98
N PHE A 231 1.60 -6.74 4.66
CA PHE A 231 2.91 -6.11 4.84
C PHE A 231 3.48 -6.27 6.24
N ASP A 232 2.94 -7.19 7.04
CA ASP A 232 3.50 -7.50 8.35
C ASP A 232 4.96 -7.98 8.19
N PRO A 233 5.94 -7.42 8.93
CA PRO A 233 7.32 -7.90 8.92
C PRO A 233 7.47 -9.41 9.23
N ALA A 234 6.49 -10.01 9.92
CA ALA A 234 6.43 -11.45 10.14
C ALA A 234 6.28 -12.24 8.84
N ILE A 235 5.52 -11.72 7.86
CA ILE A 235 5.36 -12.34 6.54
C ILE A 235 6.71 -12.35 5.81
N ALA A 236 7.40 -11.21 5.77
CA ALA A 236 8.71 -11.12 5.12
C ALA A 236 9.72 -12.11 5.73
N ARG A 237 9.77 -12.21 7.06
CA ARG A 237 10.63 -13.19 7.75
C ARG A 237 10.26 -14.64 7.43
N ALA A 238 8.97 -14.95 7.46
CA ALA A 238 8.49 -16.30 7.14
C ALA A 238 8.76 -16.66 5.68
N LEU A 239 8.65 -15.71 4.76
CA LEU A 239 8.93 -15.88 3.35
C LEU A 239 10.42 -16.18 3.11
N VAL A 240 11.33 -15.47 3.79
CA VAL A 240 12.78 -15.75 3.73
C VAL A 240 13.09 -17.17 4.23
N LEU A 241 12.44 -17.61 5.31
CA LEU A 241 12.62 -18.98 5.81
C LEU A 241 12.05 -20.03 4.87
N LEU A 242 10.94 -19.73 4.17
CA LEU A 242 10.35 -20.62 3.18
C LEU A 242 11.20 -20.71 1.91
N ASP A 243 11.73 -19.58 1.44
CA ASP A 243 12.59 -19.50 0.26
C ASP A 243 13.88 -20.30 0.42
N GLN A 244 14.34 -20.57 1.64
CA GLN A 244 15.51 -21.41 1.91
C GLN A 244 15.24 -22.92 1.81
N ARG A 245 13.97 -23.35 1.78
CA ARG A 245 13.58 -24.78 1.77
C ARG A 245 13.71 -25.42 0.39
N PRO A 246 13.67 -26.76 0.28
CA PRO A 246 13.61 -27.44 -1.02
C PRO A 246 12.46 -26.90 -1.88
N VAL A 247 12.66 -26.82 -3.19
CA VAL A 247 11.72 -26.22 -4.14
C VAL A 247 10.34 -26.87 -4.04
N GLU A 248 10.28 -28.18 -3.80
CA GLU A 248 9.03 -28.93 -3.65
C GLU A 248 8.21 -28.45 -2.45
N GLU A 249 8.86 -28.04 -1.36
CA GLU A 249 8.18 -27.43 -0.21
C GLU A 249 7.65 -26.03 -0.54
N GLN A 250 8.39 -25.25 -1.32
CA GLN A 250 7.96 -23.92 -1.79
C GLN A 250 6.73 -24.04 -2.70
N GLU A 251 6.80 -24.91 -3.71
CA GLU A 251 5.68 -25.21 -4.60
C GLU A 251 4.46 -25.70 -3.84
N GLN A 252 4.65 -26.60 -2.88
CA GLN A 252 3.54 -27.12 -2.08
C GLN A 252 2.87 -26.02 -1.25
N ALA A 253 3.64 -25.07 -0.71
CA ALA A 253 3.10 -23.91 -0.02
C ALA A 253 2.26 -23.02 -0.96
N VAL A 254 2.79 -22.73 -2.15
CA VAL A 254 2.08 -21.95 -3.19
C VAL A 254 0.78 -22.66 -3.62
N ARG A 255 0.84 -23.94 -3.98
CA ARG A 255 -0.36 -24.73 -4.37
C ARG A 255 -1.38 -24.81 -3.25
N THR A 256 -0.94 -24.86 -2.00
CA THR A 256 -1.84 -24.85 -0.84
C THR A 256 -2.52 -23.49 -0.68
N ALA A 257 -1.80 -22.39 -0.86
CA ALA A 257 -2.37 -21.04 -0.86
C ALA A 257 -3.39 -20.84 -1.99
N LEU A 258 -3.06 -21.25 -3.21
CA LEU A 258 -3.95 -21.19 -4.37
C LEU A 258 -5.26 -21.96 -4.12
N ARG A 259 -5.16 -23.17 -3.55
CA ARG A 259 -6.33 -23.97 -3.16
C ARG A 259 -7.18 -23.25 -2.10
N ARG A 260 -6.58 -22.64 -1.08
CA ARG A 260 -7.33 -21.88 -0.06
C ARG A 260 -8.11 -20.72 -0.67
N LEU A 261 -7.47 -19.90 -1.50
CA LEU A 261 -8.11 -18.74 -2.13
C LEU A 261 -9.25 -19.13 -3.08
N THR A 262 -9.06 -20.17 -3.88
CA THR A 262 -10.08 -20.65 -4.82
C THR A 262 -11.28 -21.28 -4.09
N LEU A 263 -11.05 -22.00 -2.98
CA LEU A 263 -12.12 -22.56 -2.15
C LEU A 263 -12.96 -21.48 -1.45
N THR A 264 -12.32 -20.44 -0.89
CA THR A 264 -13.03 -19.31 -0.29
C THR A 264 -13.94 -18.59 -1.30
N THR A 265 -13.50 -18.50 -2.56
CA THR A 265 -14.27 -17.88 -3.64
C THR A 265 -15.56 -18.66 -3.96
N ARG A 266 -15.54 -20.00 -3.90
CA ARG A 266 -16.74 -20.83 -4.11
C ARG A 266 -17.77 -20.72 -2.98
N SER A 267 -17.32 -20.47 -1.75
CA SER A 267 -18.22 -20.35 -0.59
C SER A 267 -19.03 -19.04 -0.58
N HIS A 268 -18.58 -18.03 -1.33
CA HIS A 268 -19.26 -16.73 -1.48
C HIS A 268 -20.08 -16.59 -2.77
N ALA A 269 -20.30 -17.68 -3.52
CA ALA A 269 -21.23 -17.66 -4.64
C ALA A 269 -22.63 -17.26 -4.12
N PRO A 270 -23.26 -16.21 -4.68
CA PRO A 270 -24.57 -15.76 -4.24
C PRO A 270 -25.56 -16.91 -4.40
N THR A 271 -26.27 -17.25 -3.33
CA THR A 271 -27.34 -18.23 -3.36
C THR A 271 -28.32 -17.79 -4.44
N ALA A 272 -28.46 -18.61 -5.49
CA ALA A 272 -29.39 -18.31 -6.57
C ALA A 272 -30.78 -18.01 -5.98
N PRO A 273 -31.49 -16.98 -6.45
CA PRO A 273 -32.81 -16.66 -5.95
C PRO A 273 -33.71 -17.89 -6.11
N ARG A 274 -34.25 -18.34 -4.98
CA ARG A 274 -35.15 -19.50 -4.91
C ARG A 274 -36.30 -19.27 -5.90
N PRO A 275 -36.57 -20.20 -6.83
CA PRO A 275 -37.67 -20.03 -7.76
C PRO A 275 -38.98 -19.84 -6.98
N PRO A 276 -39.86 -18.93 -7.42
CA PRO A 276 -41.11 -18.65 -6.74
C PRO A 276 -41.95 -19.94 -6.66
N ALA A 277 -42.53 -20.19 -5.49
CA ALA A 277 -43.37 -21.34 -5.26
C ALA A 277 -44.56 -21.35 -6.24
N PRO A 278 -44.94 -22.52 -6.81
CA PRO A 278 -46.08 -22.61 -7.70
C PRO A 278 -47.36 -22.18 -6.98
N LEU A 279 -48.13 -21.32 -7.65
CA LEU A 279 -49.41 -20.81 -7.17
C LEU A 279 -50.40 -21.97 -6.92
N PRO A 280 -51.15 -21.97 -5.80
CA PRO A 280 -52.16 -22.97 -5.55
C PRO A 280 -53.31 -22.87 -6.58
N PRO A 281 -53.94 -24.00 -6.94
CA PRO A 281 -55.02 -24.01 -7.92
C PRO A 281 -56.23 -23.22 -7.40
N SER A 282 -56.77 -22.33 -8.25
CA SER A 282 -57.94 -21.53 -7.93
C SER A 282 -59.14 -22.44 -7.64
N THR A 283 -59.68 -22.37 -6.43
CA THR A 283 -60.97 -22.96 -6.11
C THR A 283 -62.05 -22.18 -6.86
N GLY A 284 -62.77 -22.93 -7.70
CA GLY A 284 -63.82 -22.39 -8.56
C GLY A 284 -64.94 -21.71 -7.77
N ARG A 285 -65.45 -20.62 -8.37
CA ARG A 285 -66.72 -20.02 -7.99
C ARG A 285 -67.75 -20.46 -9.02
N THR A 286 -68.50 -21.52 -8.68
CA THR A 286 -69.80 -21.80 -9.32
C THR A 286 -70.82 -20.74 -8.89
N ARG A 287 -71.73 -20.43 -9.82
CA ARG A 287 -72.81 -19.44 -9.79
C ARG A 287 -73.55 -19.31 -8.45
#